data_AF-A0A936B9T8-F1
#
_entry.id   AF-A0A936B9T8-F1
#
_cell.length_a   1.000
_cell.length_b   1.000
_cell.length_c   1.000
_cell.angle_alpha   90.00
_cell.angle_beta   90.00
_cell.angle_gamma   90.00
#
_symmetry.space_group_name_H-M   'P 1'
#
loop_
_entity.id
_entity.type
_entity.pdbx_description
1 polymer ?
#
loop_
_entity_poly.entity_id
_entity_poly.type
_entity_poly.pdbx_seq_one_letter_code
_entity_poly.pdbx_strand_id
1 'polypeptide(L)' 'MKTNLFARLFPRQLTRREREMAYLNEAVSIYDLERREREVDQGRFRGC' A
#
# COMPACT_ATOMS: atom_id res chain seq x y z
N MET A 1 -9.98 31.17 -0.84
CA MET A 1 -9.20 29.91 -0.82
C MET A 1 -9.24 29.31 -2.22
N LYS A 2 -8.10 29.23 -2.93
CA LYS A 2 -8.04 28.60 -4.26
C LYS A 2 -8.06 27.08 -4.06
N THR A 3 -9.17 26.44 -4.40
CA THR A 3 -9.30 24.98 -4.42
C THR A 3 -8.54 24.44 -5.63
N ASN A 4 -7.43 23.73 -5.38
CA ASN A 4 -6.62 23.12 -6.44
C ASN A 4 -7.36 21.94 -7.06
N LEU A 5 -8.22 22.22 -8.05
CA LEU A 5 -8.99 21.26 -8.83
C LEU A 5 -8.11 20.14 -9.45
N PHE A 6 -6.85 20.47 -9.75
CA PHE A 6 -5.86 19.56 -10.34
C PHE A 6 -5.52 18.34 -9.47
N ALA A 7 -5.61 18.44 -8.14
CA ALA A 7 -5.31 17.34 -7.24
C ALA A 7 -6.32 16.19 -7.31
N ARG A 8 -7.53 16.43 -7.85
CA ARG A 8 -8.55 15.39 -8.07
C ARG A 8 -8.37 14.59 -9.35
N LEU A 9 -7.68 15.17 -10.34
CA LEU A 9 -7.50 14.56 -11.66
C LEU A 9 -6.40 13.50 -11.69
N PHE A 10 -5.44 13.59 -10.76
CA PHE A 10 -4.37 12.62 -10.61
C PHE A 10 -4.38 12.09 -9.18
N PRO A 11 -5.12 11.00 -8.89
CA PRO A 11 -5.04 10.37 -7.59
C PRO A 11 -3.57 10.03 -7.31
N ARG A 12 -3.07 10.45 -6.15
CA ARG A 12 -1.70 10.17 -5.73
C ARG A 12 -1.45 8.67 -5.87
N GLN A 13 -0.54 8.30 -6.75
CA GLN A 13 -0.09 6.92 -6.88
C GLN A 13 0.60 6.54 -5.57
N LEU A 14 0.04 5.55 -4.86
CA LEU A 14 0.67 5.03 -3.66
C LEU A 14 2.01 4.41 -4.07
N THR A 15 3.07 4.83 -3.38
CA THR A 15 4.39 4.23 -3.51
C THR A 15 4.33 2.75 -3.12
N ARG A 16 5.29 1.95 -3.59
CA ARG A 16 5.40 0.53 -3.23
C ARG A 16 5.34 0.32 -1.71
N ARG A 17 6.08 1.14 -0.95
CA ARG A 17 6.13 1.10 0.51
C ARG A 17 4.77 1.41 1.16
N GLU A 18 4.03 2.38 0.62
CA GLU A 18 2.69 2.71 1.13
C GLU A 18 1.70 1.56 0.88
N ARG A 19 1.82 0.85 -0.25
CA ARG A 19 1.00 -0.34 -0.54
C ARG A 19 1.37 -1.53 0.34
N GLU A 20 2.67 -1.77 0.55
CA GLU A 20 3.16 -2.78 1.50
C GLU A 20 2.61 -2.51 2.90
N MET A 21 2.73 -1.27 3.39
CA MET A 21 2.21 -0.90 4.72
C MET A 21 0.69 -1.04 4.82
N ALA A 22 -0.07 -0.59 3.82
CA ALA A 22 -1.52 -0.76 3.80
C ALA A 22 -1.89 -2.26 3.84
N TYR A 23 -1.16 -3.08 3.08
CA TYR A 23 -1.38 -4.51 3.04
C TYR A 23 -1.08 -5.19 4.38
N LEU A 24 0.00 -4.81 5.07
CA LEU A 24 0.32 -5.35 6.39
C LEU A 24 -0.69 -4.89 7.46
N ASN A 25 -1.18 -3.65 7.39
CA ASN A 25 -2.16 -3.09 8.33
C ASN A 25 -3.53 -3.76 8.27
N GLU A 26 -3.85 -4.47 7.19
CA GLU A 26 -5.07 -5.26 7.06
C GLU A 26 -5.00 -6.61 7.78
N ALA A 27 -3.88 -6.96 8.39
CA ALA A 27 -3.73 -8.22 9.11
C ALA A 27 -4.70 -8.30 10.30
N VAL A 28 -5.43 -9.42 10.41
CA VAL A 28 -6.41 -9.65 11.49
C VAL A 28 -5.86 -10.45 12.66
N SER A 29 -4.66 -11.02 12.51
CA SER A 29 -3.95 -11.77 13.55
C SER A 29 -2.45 -11.76 13.28
N ILE A 30 -1.64 -12.16 14.27
CA ILE A 30 -0.18 -12.29 14.12
C ILE A 30 0.18 -13.30 13.01
N TYR A 31 -0.53 -14.43 12.94
CA TYR A 31 -0.28 -15.43 11.90
C TYR A 31 -0.57 -14.87 10.49
N ASP A 32 -1.63 -14.07 10.33
CA ASP A 32 -1.92 -13.41 9.05
C ASP A 32 -0.84 -12.38 8.72
N LEU A 33 -0.38 -11.60 9.72
CA LEU A 33 0.70 -10.64 9.52
C LEU A 33 1.99 -11.31 9.02
N GLU A 34 2.44 -12.38 9.68
CA GLU A 34 3.64 -13.13 9.26
C GLU A 34 3.51 -13.69 7.84
N ARG A 35 2.32 -14.20 7.48
CA ARG A 35 2.07 -14.66 6.11
C ARG A 35 2.19 -13.50 5.12
N ARG A 36 1.56 -12.36 5.41
CA ARG A 36 1.58 -11.18 4.55
C ARG A 36 2.99 -10.61 4.40
N GLU A 37 3.79 -10.60 5.47
CA GLU A 37 5.22 -10.22 5.42
C GLU A 37 6.01 -11.10 4.47
N ARG A 38 5.83 -12.43 4.53
CA ARG A 38 6.49 -13.36 3.60
C ARG A 38 6.10 -13.10 2.15
N GLU A 39 4.85 -12.78 1.89
CA GLU A 39 4.38 -12.46 0.53
C GLU A 39 4.99 -11.14 0.01
N VAL A 40 5.13 -10.13 0.89
CA VAL A 40 5.85 -8.90 0.58
C VAL A 40 7.31 -9.21 0.23
N ASP A 41 7.99 -10.03 1.03
CA ASP A 41 9.39 -10.43 0.81
C ASP A 41 9.57 -11.20 -0.51
N GLN A 42 8.63 -12.10 -0.82
CA GLN A 42 8.54 -12.83 -2.10
C GLN A 42 8.31 -11.90 -3.30
N GLY A 43 7.98 -10.64 -3.05
CA GLY A 43 7.86 -9.63 -4.08
C GLY A 43 6.45 -9.45 -4.61
N ARG A 44 5.41 -9.69 -3.79
CA ARG A 44 4.00 -9.40 -4.14
C ARG A 44 3.79 -8.01 -4.75
N PHE A 45 4.63 -7.04 -4.40
CA PHE A 45 4.57 -5.66 -4.91
C PHE A 45 5.71 -5.29 -5.89
N ARG A 46 6.44 -6.26 -6.44
CA ARG A 46 7.46 -6.00 -7.48
C ARG A 46 6.75 -5.82 -8.83
N GLY A 47 6.67 -4.57 -9.29
CA GLY A 47 6.04 -4.20 -10.58
C GLY A 47 4.84 -3.26 -10.47
N CYS A 48 4.58 -2.71 -9.28
CA CYS A 48 3.42 -1.91 -8.97
C CYS A 48 3.73 -0.41 -8.86
#